data_AF-A0AAE0SYX3-F1
#
_entry.id   AF-A0AAE0SYX3-F1
#
_cell.length_a   1.000
_cell.length_b   1.000
_cell.length_c   1.000
_cell.angle_alpha   90.00
_cell.angle_beta   90.00
_cell.angle_gamma   90.00
#
_symmetry.space_group_name_H-M   'P 1'
#
loop_
_entity.id
_entity.type
_entity.pdbx_description
1 polymer ?
#
loop_
_entity_poly.entity_id
_entity_poly.type
_entity_poly.pdbx_seq_one_letter_code
_entity_poly.pdbx_strand_id
1 'polypeptide(L)'
;MKSLPSLYTRILLLLLHNYSYADNLWDCYHWTAQDKDLINARGDAGNYRAERKVCETIRGHLFTGGEDSLAPGCGTCWCCRKPGMLS
;
A
#
# COMPACT_ATOMS: atom_id res chain seq x y z
N MET A 1 -7.67 45.84 -3.91
CA MET A 1 -7.97 45.15 -5.18
C MET A 1 -7.21 43.82 -5.16
N LYS A 2 -7.90 42.68 -5.01
CA LYS A 2 -7.25 41.36 -5.00
C LYS A 2 -7.26 40.85 -6.44
N SER A 3 -6.08 40.79 -7.06
CA SER A 3 -5.88 40.22 -8.40
C SER A 3 -6.45 38.80 -8.43
N LEU A 4 -7.35 38.51 -9.38
CA LEU A 4 -7.86 37.16 -9.60
C LEU A 4 -6.76 36.35 -10.31
N PRO A 5 -6.37 35.17 -9.79
CA PRO A 5 -5.35 34.35 -10.42
C PRO A 5 -5.82 33.88 -11.80
N SER A 6 -4.90 33.84 -12.76
CA SER A 6 -5.13 33.38 -14.13
C SER A 6 -5.77 32.00 -14.16
N LEU A 7 -6.60 31.73 -15.19
CA LEU A 7 -7.18 30.41 -15.45
C LEU A 7 -6.10 29.32 -15.50
N TYR A 8 -4.91 29.66 -16.03
CA TYR A 8 -3.75 28.76 -16.09
C TYR A 8 -3.26 28.35 -14.71
N THR A 9 -3.23 29.28 -13.75
CA THR A 9 -2.83 29.00 -12.36
C THR A 9 -3.84 28.06 -11.68
N ARG A 10 -5.14 28.23 -11.97
CA ARG A 10 -6.19 27.33 -11.45
C ARG A 10 -6.09 25.92 -12.04
N ILE A 11 -5.83 25.82 -13.34
CA ILE A 11 -5.65 24.53 -14.04
C ILE A 11 -4.39 23.83 -13.54
N LEU A 12 -3.26 24.53 -13.43
CA LEU A 12 -2.00 23.96 -12.95
C LEU A 12 -2.12 23.44 -11.51
N LEU A 13 -2.80 24.16 -10.61
CA LEU A 13 -3.06 23.69 -9.25
C LEU A 13 -3.96 22.45 -9.22
N LEU A 14 -5.00 22.38 -10.05
CA LEU A 14 -5.89 21.21 -10.13
C LEU A 14 -5.17 19.96 -10.68
N LEU A 15 -4.25 20.14 -11.63
CA LEU A 15 -3.42 19.06 -12.16
C LEU A 15 -2.37 18.60 -11.15
N LEU A 16 -1.75 19.52 -10.41
CA LEU A 16 -0.78 19.19 -9.35
C LEU A 16 -1.45 18.48 -8.15
N HIS A 17 -2.66 18.89 -7.75
CA HIS A 17 -3.41 18.19 -6.70
C HIS A 17 -3.91 16.81 -7.16
N ASN A 18 -4.27 16.62 -8.44
CA ASN A 18 -4.61 15.29 -8.97
C ASN A 18 -3.39 14.35 -9.03
N TYR A 19 -2.22 14.88 -9.35
CA TYR A 19 -1.00 14.10 -9.47
C TYR A 19 -0.52 13.54 -8.11
N SER A 20 -0.67 14.33 -7.04
CA SER A 20 -0.25 13.97 -5.68
C SER A 20 -1.02 12.80 -5.04
N TYR A 21 -2.18 12.41 -5.57
CA TYR A 21 -3.00 11.36 -4.95
C TYR A 21 -2.68 9.95 -5.48
N ALA A 22 -1.88 9.85 -6.54
CA ALA A 22 -1.57 8.60 -7.21
C ALA A 22 -0.25 7.96 -6.76
N ASP A 23 0.46 8.52 -5.77
CA ASP A 23 1.77 8.01 -5.34
C ASP A 23 1.72 7.16 -4.05
N ASN A 24 0.56 7.09 -3.37
CA ASN A 24 0.34 6.27 -2.15
C ASN A 24 -0.54 5.05 -2.45
N LEU A 25 -0.19 4.36 -3.52
CA LEU A 25 -1.03 3.33 -4.13
C LEU A 25 -1.17 2.10 -3.22
N TRP A 26 -0.18 1.76 -2.42
CA TRP A 26 -0.21 0.50 -1.69
C TRP A 26 -1.06 0.59 -0.43
N ASP A 27 -1.96 -0.39 -0.28
CA ASP A 27 -2.76 -0.55 0.93
C ASP A 27 -2.12 -1.57 1.86
N CYS A 28 -2.24 -1.34 3.17
CA CYS A 28 -1.93 -2.36 4.16
C CYS A 28 -2.87 -3.57 4.02
N TYR A 29 -2.30 -4.77 3.84
CA TYR A 29 -3.08 -5.99 3.89
C TYR A 29 -3.25 -6.46 5.34
N HIS A 30 -4.50 -6.51 5.81
CA HIS A 30 -4.82 -7.05 7.11
C HIS A 30 -5.01 -8.56 7.03
N TRP A 31 -4.09 -9.30 7.67
CA TRP A 31 -4.13 -10.76 7.75
C TRP A 31 -5.48 -11.28 8.23
N THR A 32 -6.09 -12.15 7.42
CA THR A 32 -7.29 -12.91 7.80
C THR A 32 -6.94 -13.97 8.86
N ALA A 33 -7.97 -14.59 9.45
CA ALA A 33 -7.75 -15.73 10.33
C ALA A 33 -7.05 -16.89 9.60
N GLN A 34 -7.42 -17.15 8.35
CA GLN A 34 -6.81 -18.21 7.54
C GLN A 34 -5.33 -17.94 7.25
N ASP A 35 -4.96 -16.69 6.98
CA ASP A 35 -3.55 -16.33 6.79
C ASP A 35 -2.74 -16.59 8.06
N LYS A 36 -3.30 -16.22 9.21
CA LYS A 36 -2.66 -16.47 10.52
C LYS A 36 -2.49 -17.96 10.77
N ASP A 37 -3.48 -18.78 10.44
CA ASP A 37 -3.36 -20.23 10.54
C ASP A 37 -2.26 -20.78 9.62
N LEU A 38 -2.16 -20.27 8.38
CA LEU A 38 -1.09 -20.64 7.44
C LEU A 38 0.29 -20.19 7.90
N ILE A 39 0.41 -19.01 8.51
CA ILE A 39 1.64 -18.51 9.11
C ILE A 39 2.05 -19.40 10.28
N ASN A 40 1.11 -19.71 11.19
CA ASN A 40 1.35 -20.52 12.38
C ASN A 40 1.68 -21.97 12.04
N ALA A 41 0.99 -22.57 11.06
CA ALA A 41 1.21 -23.96 10.63
C ALA A 41 2.61 -24.19 10.05
N ARG A 42 3.31 -23.13 9.63
CA ARG A 42 4.70 -23.21 9.18
C ARG A 42 5.70 -23.31 10.34
N GLY A 43 5.23 -23.26 11.60
CA GLY A 43 6.07 -23.36 12.81
C GLY A 43 6.80 -22.07 13.17
N ASP A 44 6.36 -20.96 12.58
CA ASP A 44 7.14 -19.74 12.41
C ASP A 44 6.28 -18.51 12.78
N ALA A 45 5.40 -18.64 13.78
CA ALA A 45 4.53 -17.54 14.23
C ALA A 45 5.37 -16.31 14.64
N GLY A 46 5.22 -15.21 13.91
CA GLY A 46 6.03 -13.99 14.08
C GLY A 46 7.42 -14.03 13.41
N ASN A 47 7.71 -15.05 12.60
CA ASN A 47 8.90 -15.11 11.75
C ASN A 47 8.56 -14.56 10.36
N TYR A 48 9.32 -13.56 9.94
CA TYR A 48 9.18 -12.88 8.65
C TYR A 48 9.19 -13.83 7.44
N ARG A 49 9.79 -15.03 7.55
CA ARG A 49 9.81 -16.00 6.45
C ARG A 49 8.44 -16.60 6.18
N ALA A 50 7.67 -16.92 7.22
CA ALA A 50 6.33 -17.47 7.05
C ALA A 50 5.37 -16.40 6.55
N GLU A 51 5.42 -15.20 7.13
CA GLU A 51 4.62 -14.06 6.70
C GLU A 51 4.90 -13.66 5.26
N ARG A 52 6.18 -13.64 4.84
CA ARG A 52 6.56 -13.41 3.44
C ARG A 52 5.96 -14.43 2.50
N LYS A 53 6.11 -15.72 2.82
CA LYS A 53 5.57 -16.81 2.00
C LYS A 53 4.05 -16.70 1.86
N VAL A 54 3.34 -16.37 2.94
CA VAL A 54 1.88 -16.21 2.87
C VAL A 54 1.51 -14.95 2.08
N CYS A 55 2.15 -13.80 2.35
CA CYS A 55 1.91 -12.56 1.61
C CYS A 55 2.05 -12.74 0.10
N GLU A 56 3.19 -13.30 -0.34
CA GLU A 56 3.55 -13.40 -1.76
C GLU A 56 2.76 -14.48 -2.51
N THR A 57 2.01 -15.35 -1.81
CA THR A 57 1.05 -16.26 -2.45
C THR A 57 -0.23 -15.55 -2.89
N ILE A 58 -0.54 -14.40 -2.30
CA ILE A 58 -1.72 -13.62 -2.64
C ILE A 58 -1.38 -12.76 -3.85
N ARG A 59 -2.15 -12.91 -4.92
CA ARG A 59 -1.86 -12.21 -6.18
C ARG A 59 -1.82 -10.69 -5.95
N GLY A 60 -0.74 -10.08 -6.43
CA GLY A 60 -0.50 -8.64 -6.37
C GLY A 60 -0.38 -8.06 -4.96
N HIS A 61 0.01 -8.91 -4.01
CA HIS A 61 0.55 -8.48 -2.73
C HIS A 61 2.08 -8.47 -2.79
N LEU A 62 2.69 -7.68 -1.90
CA LEU A 62 4.13 -7.52 -1.76
C LEU A 62 4.50 -7.54 -0.28
N PHE A 63 5.45 -8.38 0.10
CA PHE A 63 6.00 -8.37 1.45
C PHE A 63 7.08 -7.30 1.55
N THR A 64 6.87 -6.32 2.42
CA THR A 64 7.83 -5.23 2.67
C THR A 64 8.50 -5.35 4.03
N GLY A 65 7.95 -6.14 4.95
CA GLY A 65 8.43 -6.21 6.33
C GLY A 65 8.32 -4.87 7.08
N GLY A 66 7.43 -3.97 6.63
CA GLY A 66 7.27 -2.62 7.19
C GLY A 66 8.16 -1.56 6.55
N GLU A 67 8.88 -1.89 5.48
CA GLU A 67 9.66 -0.92 4.70
C GLU A 67 8.77 -0.19 3.68
N ASP A 68 8.24 0.98 4.08
CA ASP A 68 7.33 1.79 3.27
C ASP A 68 7.93 2.23 1.92
N SER A 69 9.26 2.39 1.83
CA SER A 69 9.93 2.74 0.56
C SER A 69 9.75 1.68 -0.53
N LEU A 70 9.47 0.41 -0.16
CA LEU A 70 9.19 -0.67 -1.11
C LEU A 70 7.75 -0.64 -1.63
N ALA A 71 6.84 -0.06 -0.86
CA ALA A 71 5.42 0.06 -1.18
C ALA A 71 4.86 1.38 -0.65
N PRO A 72 5.18 2.52 -1.29
CA PRO A 72 4.81 3.84 -0.76
C PRO A 72 3.31 3.95 -0.48
N GLY A 73 2.96 4.36 0.74
CA GLY A 73 1.59 4.49 1.23
C GLY A 73 1.12 3.32 2.11
N CYS A 74 1.82 2.19 2.10
CA CYS A 74 1.47 1.02 2.91
C CYS A 74 1.82 1.18 4.39
N GLY A 75 2.72 2.11 4.72
CA GLY A 75 3.18 2.38 6.08
C GLY A 75 4.02 1.26 6.65
N THR A 76 3.78 0.91 7.92
CA THR A 76 4.56 -0.10 8.66
C THR A 76 4.03 -1.53 8.49
N CYS A 77 3.10 -1.75 7.57
CA CYS A 77 2.54 -3.09 7.36
C CYS A 77 3.53 -4.01 6.67
N TRP A 78 3.53 -5.28 7.06
CA TRP A 78 4.48 -6.26 6.54
C TRP A 78 4.06 -6.83 5.19
N CYS A 79 2.76 -6.90 4.93
CA CYS A 79 2.20 -7.28 3.65
C CYS A 79 1.36 -6.13 3.10
N CYS A 80 1.64 -5.76 1.85
CA CYS A 80 1.02 -4.65 1.15
C CYS A 80 0.25 -5.18 -0.07
N ARG A 81 -0.86 -4.54 -0.42
CA ARG A 81 -1.69 -4.89 -1.58
C ARG A 81 -1.71 -3.74 -2.58
N LYS A 82 -1.61 -4.05 -3.87
CA LYS A 82 -1.78 -3.03 -4.93
C LYS A 82 -3.20 -2.45 -4.91
N PRO A 83 -3.37 -1.14 -5.15
CA PRO A 83 -4.70 -0.55 -5.24
C PRO A 83 -5.36 -0.97 -6.54
N GLY A 84 -6.69 -1.02 -6.53
CA GLY A 84 -7.46 -1.46 -7.70
C GLY A 84 -7.68 -2.97 -7.79
N MET A 85 -7.13 -3.77 -6.87
CA MET A 85 -7.69 -5.08 -6.52
C MET A 85 -8.67 -4.92 -5.35
N LEU A 86 -9.74 -4.17 -5.60
CA LEU A 86 -10.93 -4.20 -4.75
C LEU A 86 -11.68 -5.51 -5.06
N SER A 87 -11.99 -6.23 -3.98
CA SER A 87 -12.90 -7.40 -3.99
C SER A 87 -14.34 -6.90 -3.88
#